data_AF-A0A178AMG9-F1
#
_entry.id   AF-A0A178AMG9-F1
#
_cell.length_a   1.000
_cell.length_b   1.000
_cell.length_c   1.000
_cell.angle_alpha   90.00
_cell.angle_beta   90.00
_cell.angle_gamma   90.00
#
_symmetry.space_group_name_H-M   'P 1'
#
loop_
_entity.id
_entity.type
_entity.pdbx_description
1 polymer ?
#
loop_
_entity_poly.entity_id
_entity_poly.type
_entity_poly.pdbx_seq_one_letter_code
_entity_poly.pdbx_strand_id
1 'polypeptide(L)'
;MARIATIYHQLHAKLRLRRWSPSGIADFVIQADDQLADVVEQIPRHLQSHGELSHQEQELERVLPWITTQRTSLAVVLLYYRLAINRILQTYWLEGSTNFARARSVCLSSAIGVIRSATSGDVTFRRLRSWDFAMIFFSATITLTLEVRRSSQPDLQLVQAITESEKTLESVKSHNKLARDALSILQELR
;
A
#
# COMPACT_ATOMS: atom_id res chain seq x y z
N MET A 1 13.64 -6.08 -2.90
CA MET A 1 13.15 -6.72 -1.66
C MET A 1 14.10 -6.55 -0.48
N ALA A 2 15.35 -7.04 -0.53
CA ALA A 2 16.29 -6.90 0.58
C ALA A 2 16.45 -5.45 1.07
N ARG A 3 16.66 -4.49 0.16
CA ARG A 3 16.75 -3.05 0.48
C ARG A 3 15.50 -2.52 1.20
N ILE A 4 14.31 -2.89 0.73
CA ILE A 4 13.04 -2.47 1.34
C ILE A 4 12.92 -3.02 2.77
N ALA A 5 13.25 -4.29 2.96
CA ALA A 5 13.25 -4.92 4.28
C ALA A 5 14.26 -4.26 5.23
N THR A 6 15.45 -3.89 4.73
CA THR A 6 16.45 -3.15 5.51
C THR A 6 15.93 -1.78 5.94
N ILE A 7 15.37 -0.99 5.03
CA ILE A 7 14.81 0.35 5.33
C ILE A 7 13.72 0.22 6.40
N TYR A 8 12.77 -0.70 6.19
CA TYR A 8 11.66 -0.91 7.12
C TYR A 8 12.15 -1.40 8.49
N HIS A 9 13.10 -2.33 8.52
CA HIS A 9 13.70 -2.82 9.76
C HIS A 9 14.43 -1.71 10.52
N GLN A 10 15.22 -0.89 9.83
CA GLN A 10 15.96 0.22 10.44
C GLN A 10 15.02 1.27 11.04
N LEU A 11 13.92 1.60 10.35
CA LEU A 11 12.88 2.47 10.89
C LEU A 11 12.30 1.90 12.19
N HIS A 12 11.85 0.64 12.17
CA HIS A 12 11.27 0.00 13.36
C HIS A 12 12.28 -0.17 14.50
N ALA A 13 13.54 -0.42 14.20
CA ALA A 13 14.60 -0.46 15.20
C ALA A 13 14.74 0.90 15.89
N LYS A 14 14.83 2.00 15.13
CA LYS A 14 14.89 3.38 15.67
C LYS A 14 13.70 3.70 16.58
N LEU A 15 12.48 3.36 16.14
CA LEU A 15 11.25 3.62 16.90
C LEU A 15 11.19 2.85 18.24
N ARG A 16 11.88 1.72 18.36
CA ARG A 16 11.92 0.91 19.58
C ARG A 16 12.97 1.33 20.60
N LEU A 17 13.97 2.12 20.21
CA LEU A 17 15.09 2.47 21.09
C LEU A 17 14.67 3.28 22.32
N ARG A 18 13.69 4.18 22.15
CA ARG A 18 13.16 5.03 23.22
C ARG A 18 11.83 5.65 22.80
N ARG A 19 11.20 6.39 23.71
CA ARG A 19 10.09 7.28 23.36
C ARG A 19 10.61 8.50 22.60
N TRP A 20 10.01 8.76 21.45
CA TRP A 20 10.35 9.88 20.58
C TRP A 20 9.24 10.92 20.59
N SER A 21 9.59 12.18 20.33
CA SER A 21 8.59 13.21 20.04
C SER A 21 7.90 12.90 18.70
N PRO A 22 6.68 13.41 18.47
CA PRO A 22 6.01 13.27 17.18
C PRO A 22 6.85 13.81 16.00
N SER A 23 7.60 14.89 16.22
CA SER A 23 8.54 15.43 15.22
C SER A 23 9.68 14.46 14.91
N GLY A 24 10.32 13.86 15.93
CA GLY A 24 11.40 12.90 15.70
C GLY A 24 10.92 11.61 15.01
N ILE A 25 9.69 11.18 15.29
CA ILE A 25 9.07 10.07 14.54
C ILE A 25 8.86 10.47 13.09
N ALA A 26 8.39 11.70 12.84
CA ALA A 26 8.17 12.19 11.49
C ALA A 26 9.48 12.28 10.69
N ASP A 27 10.58 12.72 11.30
CA ASP A 27 11.90 12.74 10.65
C ASP A 27 12.34 11.34 10.21
N PHE A 28 12.11 10.32 11.05
CA PHE A 28 12.42 8.93 10.68
C PHE A 28 11.53 8.40 9.56
N VAL A 29 10.24 8.74 9.59
CA VAL A 29 9.28 8.36 8.55
C VAL A 29 9.65 8.99 7.21
N ILE A 30 9.97 10.30 7.20
CA ILE A 30 10.42 11.02 6.00
C ILE A 30 11.71 10.39 5.46
N GLN A 31 12.70 10.18 6.31
CA GLN A 31 13.96 9.56 5.89
C GLN A 31 13.75 8.17 5.28
N ALA A 32 12.87 7.35 5.87
CA ALA A 32 12.58 6.02 5.37
C ALA A 32 11.77 6.05 4.05
N ASP A 33 10.83 7.00 3.89
CA ASP A 33 10.09 7.17 2.64
C ASP A 33 10.98 7.67 1.51
N ASP A 34 11.90 8.60 1.79
CA ASP A 34 12.87 9.11 0.81
C ASP A 34 13.81 7.97 0.36
N GLN A 35 14.34 7.15 1.29
CA GLN A 35 15.12 5.96 0.94
C GLN A 35 14.33 4.95 0.11
N LEU A 36 13.02 4.81 0.35
CA LEU A 36 12.16 3.94 -0.44
C LEU A 36 11.88 4.54 -1.82
N ALA A 37 11.77 5.86 -1.94
CA ALA A 37 11.68 6.55 -3.23
C ALA A 37 12.93 6.30 -4.08
N ASP A 38 14.14 6.37 -3.49
CA ASP A 38 15.39 6.04 -4.19
C ASP A 38 15.40 4.60 -4.73
N VAL A 39 14.79 3.65 -3.99
CA VAL A 39 14.65 2.27 -4.47
C VAL A 39 13.72 2.21 -5.68
N VAL A 40 12.62 2.97 -5.68
CA VAL A 40 11.65 3.03 -6.79
C VAL A 40 12.30 3.59 -8.06
N GLU A 41 13.09 4.65 -7.94
CA GLU A 41 13.77 5.29 -9.08
C GLU A 41 14.79 4.37 -9.76
N GLN A 42 15.36 3.42 -9.01
CA GLN A 42 16.37 2.47 -9.50
C GLN A 42 15.77 1.20 -10.10
N ILE A 43 14.44 1.08 -10.18
CA ILE A 43 13.77 -0.06 -10.80
C ILE A 43 14.02 -0.04 -12.31
N PRO A 44 14.36 -1.17 -12.95
CA PRO A 44 14.48 -1.24 -14.41
C PRO A 44 13.20 -0.78 -15.12
N ARG A 45 13.33 -0.02 -16.22
CA ARG A 45 12.19 0.57 -16.95
C ARG A 45 11.06 -0.41 -17.27
N HIS A 46 11.39 -1.61 -17.76
CA HIS A 46 10.41 -2.65 -18.05
C HIS A 46 9.64 -3.18 -16.82
N LEU A 47 10.06 -2.84 -15.60
CA LEU A 47 9.38 -3.15 -14.33
C LEU A 47 8.80 -1.90 -13.65
N GLN A 48 8.94 -0.72 -14.24
CA GLN A 48 8.29 0.50 -13.74
C GLN A 48 6.81 0.51 -14.16
N SER A 49 5.94 1.02 -13.29
CA SER A 49 4.50 1.12 -13.54
C SER A 49 4.08 2.43 -14.21
N HIS A 50 5.04 3.28 -14.60
CA HIS A 50 4.80 4.63 -15.11
C HIS A 50 5.27 4.75 -16.57
N GLY A 51 4.33 5.11 -17.45
CA GLY A 51 4.62 5.44 -18.85
C GLY A 51 3.94 4.51 -19.85
N GLU A 52 3.77 5.00 -21.07
CA GLU A 52 3.44 4.17 -22.22
C GLU A 52 4.63 3.26 -22.53
N LEU A 53 4.38 1.96 -22.57
CA LEU A 53 5.40 0.99 -22.95
C LEU A 53 5.80 1.24 -24.40
N SER A 54 7.11 1.28 -24.65
CA SER A 54 7.62 1.27 -26.02
C SER A 54 7.17 0.00 -26.75
N HIS A 55 7.13 0.03 -28.09
CA HIS A 55 6.79 -1.15 -28.90
C HIS A 55 7.65 -2.38 -28.55
N GLN A 56 8.93 -2.17 -28.23
CA GLN A 56 9.84 -3.24 -27.81
C GLN A 56 9.44 -3.84 -26.45
N GLU A 57 9.00 -3.04 -25.49
CA GLU A 57 8.54 -3.52 -24.18
C GLU A 57 7.20 -4.26 -24.28
N GLN A 58 6.30 -3.81 -25.15
CA GLN A 58 5.04 -4.51 -25.43
C GLN A 58 5.28 -5.87 -26.10
N GLU A 59 6.23 -5.95 -27.03
CA GLU A 59 6.63 -7.21 -27.66
C GLU A 59 7.31 -8.14 -26.65
N LEU A 60 8.16 -7.59 -25.80
CA LEU A 60 8.81 -8.34 -24.71
C LEU A 60 7.78 -8.92 -23.74
N GLU A 61 6.73 -8.18 -23.37
CA GLU A 61 5.64 -8.70 -22.52
C GLU A 61 4.86 -9.84 -23.16
N ARG A 62 4.63 -9.79 -24.48
CA ARG A 62 3.97 -10.88 -25.21
C ARG A 62 4.79 -12.16 -25.17
N VAL A 63 6.11 -12.04 -25.28
CA VAL A 63 7.04 -13.18 -25.24
C VAL A 63 7.26 -13.67 -23.80
N LEU A 64 7.26 -12.75 -22.83
CA LEU A 64 7.58 -13.00 -21.42
C LEU A 64 6.45 -12.51 -20.48
N PRO A 65 5.34 -13.25 -20.35
CA PRO A 65 4.18 -12.85 -19.53
C PRO A 65 4.49 -12.65 -18.04
N TRP A 66 5.61 -13.19 -17.55
CA TRP A 66 6.05 -12.99 -16.17
C TRP A 66 6.38 -11.52 -15.86
N ILE A 67 6.74 -10.71 -16.87
CA ILE A 67 7.10 -9.29 -16.68
C ILE A 67 5.92 -8.52 -16.09
N THR A 68 4.72 -8.68 -16.64
CA THR A 68 3.51 -8.02 -16.15
C THR A 68 3.19 -8.45 -14.72
N THR A 69 3.29 -9.75 -14.43
CA THR A 69 3.07 -10.29 -13.07
C THR A 69 4.09 -9.73 -12.09
N GLN A 70 5.37 -9.68 -12.48
CA GLN A 70 6.46 -9.15 -11.64
C GLN A 70 6.28 -7.65 -11.41
N ARG A 71 5.90 -6.87 -12.43
CA ARG A 71 5.63 -5.44 -12.32
C ARG A 71 4.51 -5.16 -11.33
N THR A 72 3.38 -5.86 -11.44
CA THR A 72 2.28 -5.74 -10.48
C THR A 72 2.72 -6.12 -9.06
N SER A 73 3.46 -7.23 -8.91
CA SER A 73 3.99 -7.67 -7.62
C SER A 73 4.89 -6.62 -6.98
N LEU A 74 5.80 -6.04 -7.76
CA LEU A 74 6.70 -4.98 -7.30
C LEU A 74 5.94 -3.73 -6.89
N ALA A 75 4.99 -3.27 -7.72
CA ALA A 75 4.18 -2.10 -7.43
C ALA A 75 3.42 -2.27 -6.11
N VAL A 76 2.72 -3.41 -5.93
CA VAL A 76 1.97 -3.71 -4.71
C VAL A 76 2.88 -3.69 -3.48
N VAL A 77 4.05 -4.33 -3.54
CA VAL A 77 4.97 -4.38 -2.40
C VAL A 77 5.55 -2.99 -2.08
N LEU A 78 6.00 -2.24 -3.08
CA LEU A 78 6.57 -0.91 -2.87
C LEU A 78 5.54 0.06 -2.29
N LEU A 79 4.32 0.06 -2.86
CA LEU A 79 3.22 0.88 -2.36
C LEU A 79 2.80 0.44 -0.95
N TYR A 80 2.78 -0.86 -0.66
CA TYR A 80 2.50 -1.36 0.69
C TYR A 80 3.53 -0.85 1.71
N TYR A 81 4.83 -0.89 1.41
CA TYR A 81 5.83 -0.40 2.36
C TYR A 81 5.81 1.13 2.49
N ARG A 82 5.52 1.89 1.42
CA ARG A 82 5.28 3.34 1.54
C ARG A 82 4.08 3.64 2.42
N LEU A 83 2.97 2.90 2.23
CA LEU A 83 1.81 2.93 3.12
C LEU A 83 2.21 2.62 4.57
N ALA A 84 2.89 1.51 4.81
CA ALA A 84 3.23 1.05 6.16
C ALA A 84 4.14 2.02 6.91
N ILE A 85 5.12 2.61 6.22
CA ILE A 85 6.03 3.63 6.77
C ILE A 85 5.26 4.90 7.13
N ASN A 86 4.52 5.46 6.18
CA ASN A 86 3.82 6.74 6.40
C ASN A 86 2.66 6.60 7.40
N ARG A 87 2.02 5.42 7.47
CA ARG A 87 0.95 5.13 8.43
C ARG A 87 1.39 5.19 9.89
N ILE A 88 2.69 5.12 10.19
CA ILE A 88 3.18 5.30 11.57
C ILE A 88 2.71 6.64 12.16
N LEU A 89 2.54 7.67 11.32
CA LEU A 89 2.04 8.97 11.76
C LEU A 89 0.51 9.07 11.80
N GLN A 90 -0.22 7.99 11.43
CA GLN A 90 -1.68 8.02 11.26
C GLN A 90 -2.42 8.42 12.52
N THR A 91 -2.01 7.86 13.66
CA THR A 91 -2.62 8.20 14.96
C THR A 91 -2.60 9.71 15.20
N TYR A 92 -1.49 10.39 14.90
CA TYR A 92 -1.38 11.83 15.17
C TYR A 92 -2.28 12.68 14.28
N TRP A 93 -2.42 12.36 12.98
CA TRP A 93 -3.31 13.14 12.13
C TRP A 93 -4.79 12.78 12.34
N LEU A 94 -5.11 11.54 12.75
CA LEU A 94 -6.45 11.18 13.18
C LEU A 94 -6.86 11.88 14.50
N GLU A 95 -5.88 12.27 15.32
CA GLU A 95 -6.06 13.14 16.50
C GLU A 95 -6.14 14.64 16.15
N GLY A 96 -6.03 15.00 14.87
CA GLY A 96 -6.21 16.37 14.38
C GLY A 96 -4.92 17.13 14.06
N SER A 97 -3.75 16.50 14.17
CA SER A 97 -2.49 17.15 13.78
C SER A 97 -2.42 17.40 12.27
N THR A 98 -2.19 18.65 11.87
CA THR A 98 -1.98 19.05 10.48
C THR A 98 -0.51 19.01 10.04
N ASN A 99 0.42 18.83 10.98
CA ASN A 99 1.87 18.83 10.72
C ASN A 99 2.36 17.67 9.84
N PHE A 100 1.51 16.67 9.60
CA PHE A 100 1.85 15.44 8.89
C PHE A 100 1.15 15.32 7.54
N ALA A 101 0.74 16.44 6.93
CA ALA A 101 0.00 16.47 5.67
C ALA A 101 0.70 15.72 4.52
N ARG A 102 2.04 15.86 4.39
CA ARG A 102 2.83 15.10 3.39
C ARG A 102 2.71 13.60 3.61
N ALA A 103 2.96 13.12 4.83
CA ALA A 103 2.89 11.70 5.16
C ALA A 103 1.47 11.14 4.98
N ARG A 104 0.44 11.89 5.38
CA ARG A 104 -0.97 11.56 5.12
C ARG A 104 -1.23 11.39 3.62
N SER A 105 -0.82 12.35 2.80
CA SER A 105 -1.00 12.29 1.34
C SER A 105 -0.32 11.05 0.72
N VAL A 106 0.94 10.79 1.07
CA VAL A 106 1.68 9.62 0.58
C VAL A 106 1.03 8.31 1.07
N CYS A 107 0.60 8.26 2.32
CA CYS A 107 -0.06 7.09 2.91
C CYS A 107 -1.36 6.74 2.17
N LEU A 108 -2.25 7.72 1.98
CA LEU A 108 -3.56 7.51 1.34
C LEU A 108 -3.42 7.18 -0.15
N SER A 109 -2.57 7.91 -0.88
CA SER A 109 -2.29 7.60 -2.29
C SER A 109 -1.65 6.22 -2.46
N SER A 110 -0.77 5.80 -1.56
CA SER A 110 -0.19 4.46 -1.57
C SER A 110 -1.23 3.38 -1.30
N ALA A 111 -2.17 3.59 -0.36
CA ALA A 111 -3.26 2.66 -0.10
C ALA A 111 -4.19 2.49 -1.31
N ILE A 112 -4.57 3.59 -1.97
CA ILE A 112 -5.32 3.55 -3.24
C ILE A 112 -4.52 2.79 -4.31
N GLY A 113 -3.23 3.11 -4.45
CA GLY A 113 -2.34 2.50 -5.41
C GLY A 113 -2.21 0.98 -5.21
N VAL A 114 -2.11 0.50 -3.97
CA VAL A 114 -2.12 -0.93 -3.64
C VAL A 114 -3.38 -1.60 -4.16
N ILE A 115 -4.55 -1.03 -3.84
CA ILE A 115 -5.85 -1.59 -4.23
C ILE A 115 -5.94 -1.63 -5.76
N ARG A 116 -5.70 -0.50 -6.43
CA ARG A 116 -5.75 -0.40 -7.90
C ARG A 116 -4.79 -1.35 -8.59
N SER A 117 -3.54 -1.44 -8.12
CA SER A 117 -2.52 -2.30 -8.75
C SER A 117 -2.89 -3.78 -8.64
N ALA A 118 -3.47 -4.18 -7.52
CA ALA A 118 -3.83 -5.56 -7.29
C ALA A 118 -5.21 -5.93 -7.87
N THR A 119 -6.12 -4.97 -8.06
CA THR A 119 -7.38 -5.20 -8.77
C THR A 119 -7.22 -5.17 -10.28
N SER A 120 -6.30 -4.37 -10.83
CA SER A 120 -6.01 -4.32 -12.28
C SER A 120 -5.10 -5.45 -12.76
N GLY A 121 -4.36 -6.10 -11.85
CA GLY A 121 -3.52 -7.26 -12.16
C GLY A 121 -4.32 -8.44 -12.73
N ASP A 122 -3.66 -9.24 -13.58
CA ASP A 122 -4.21 -10.45 -14.17
C ASP A 122 -4.82 -11.40 -13.12
N VAL A 123 -5.80 -12.20 -13.53
CA VAL A 123 -6.51 -13.20 -12.72
C VAL A 123 -5.53 -14.12 -11.96
N THR A 124 -4.34 -14.33 -12.52
CA THR A 124 -3.23 -15.06 -11.91
C THR A 124 -2.78 -14.48 -10.57
N PHE A 125 -2.74 -13.14 -10.43
CA PHE A 125 -2.38 -12.48 -9.16
C PHE A 125 -3.44 -12.71 -8.08
N ARG A 126 -4.73 -12.73 -8.45
CA ARG A 126 -5.85 -13.07 -7.55
C ARG A 126 -5.92 -14.56 -7.21
N ARG A 127 -5.34 -15.42 -8.06
CA ARG A 127 -5.26 -16.87 -7.85
C ARG A 127 -4.21 -17.27 -6.83
N LEU A 128 -3.26 -16.40 -6.52
CA LEU A 128 -2.41 -16.54 -5.34
C LEU A 128 -3.29 -16.22 -4.13
N ARG A 129 -4.05 -17.23 -3.68
CA ARG A 129 -4.93 -17.24 -2.49
C ARG A 129 -4.14 -17.11 -1.19
N SER A 130 -3.00 -16.43 -1.24
CA SER A 130 -2.04 -16.33 -0.17
C SER A 130 -2.49 -15.29 0.85
N TRP A 131 -2.08 -15.51 2.09
CA TRP A 131 -2.44 -14.67 3.23
C TRP A 131 -1.89 -13.24 3.08
N ASP A 132 -0.77 -13.08 2.39
CA ASP A 132 -0.12 -11.79 2.11
C ASP A 132 -1.03 -10.85 1.30
N PHE A 133 -1.72 -11.35 0.29
CA PHE A 133 -2.69 -10.60 -0.51
C PHE A 133 -3.79 -10.01 0.38
N ALA A 134 -4.44 -10.84 1.18
CA ALA A 134 -5.51 -10.40 2.06
C ALA A 134 -5.00 -9.44 3.15
N MET A 135 -3.78 -9.64 3.68
CA MET A 135 -3.16 -8.71 4.64
C MET A 135 -2.93 -7.33 4.03
N ILE A 136 -2.39 -7.29 2.81
CA ILE A 136 -2.08 -6.04 2.11
C ILE A 136 -3.37 -5.27 1.81
N PHE A 137 -4.42 -5.95 1.31
CA PHE A 137 -5.74 -5.36 1.07
C PHE A 137 -6.37 -4.85 2.35
N PHE A 138 -6.41 -5.67 3.40
CA PHE A 138 -6.93 -5.24 4.68
C PHE A 138 -6.19 -4.00 5.21
N SER A 139 -4.86 -4.03 5.17
CA SER A 139 -3.99 -2.93 5.61
C SER A 139 -4.23 -1.62 4.83
N ALA A 140 -4.45 -1.69 3.52
CA ALA A 140 -4.81 -0.51 2.73
C ALA A 140 -6.23 -0.03 3.08
N THR A 141 -7.19 -0.94 3.10
CA THR A 141 -8.61 -0.63 3.33
C THR A 141 -8.85 -0.01 4.69
N ILE A 142 -8.30 -0.61 5.76
CA ILE A 142 -8.46 -0.10 7.12
C ILE A 142 -7.91 1.33 7.24
N THR A 143 -6.80 1.62 6.56
CA THR A 143 -6.18 2.94 6.56
C THR A 143 -7.13 3.97 5.95
N LEU A 144 -7.74 3.64 4.81
CA LEU A 144 -8.71 4.49 4.12
C LEU A 144 -10.03 4.62 4.91
N THR A 145 -10.52 3.53 5.50
CA THR A 145 -11.75 3.53 6.30
C THR A 145 -11.61 4.45 7.50
N LEU A 146 -10.51 4.36 8.25
CA LEU A 146 -10.25 5.25 9.39
C LEU A 146 -10.18 6.72 8.98
N GLU A 147 -9.64 7.01 7.81
CA GLU A 147 -9.59 8.35 7.23
C GLU A 147 -10.99 8.89 6.89
N VAL A 148 -11.78 8.10 6.16
CA VAL A 148 -13.16 8.45 5.76
C VAL A 148 -14.05 8.70 6.97
N ARG A 149 -13.94 7.87 8.02
CA ARG A 149 -14.75 8.01 9.25
C ARG A 149 -14.56 9.35 9.97
N ARG A 150 -13.40 9.98 9.85
CA ARG A 150 -13.10 11.27 10.49
C ARG A 150 -13.51 12.47 9.64
N SER A 151 -13.81 12.27 8.36
CA SER A 151 -14.17 13.35 7.45
C SER A 151 -15.69 13.50 7.34
N SER A 152 -16.20 14.71 7.57
CA SER A 152 -17.61 15.04 7.29
C SER A 152 -17.95 15.03 5.80
N GLN A 153 -16.92 15.17 4.95
CA GLN A 153 -17.03 15.11 3.49
C GLN A 153 -15.93 14.18 2.97
N PRO A 154 -16.19 12.86 2.89
CA PRO A 154 -15.18 11.91 2.47
C PRO A 154 -14.88 12.05 0.98
N ASP A 155 -13.61 11.97 0.64
CA ASP A 155 -13.16 11.96 -0.76
C ASP A 155 -13.71 10.69 -1.46
N LEU A 156 -14.40 10.91 -2.58
CA LEU A 156 -15.01 9.87 -3.39
C LEU A 156 -13.99 8.81 -3.85
N GLN A 157 -12.73 9.20 -4.10
CA GLN A 157 -11.69 8.25 -4.49
C GLN A 157 -11.37 7.26 -3.37
N LEU A 158 -11.39 7.71 -2.10
CA LEU A 158 -11.15 6.83 -0.95
C LEU A 158 -12.32 5.86 -0.78
N VAL A 159 -13.55 6.35 -0.88
CA VAL A 159 -14.78 5.52 -0.77
C VAL A 159 -14.83 4.47 -1.88
N GLN A 160 -14.50 4.87 -3.11
CA GLN A 160 -14.43 3.94 -4.24
C GLN A 160 -13.37 2.86 -4.00
N ALA A 161 -12.15 3.24 -3.58
CA ALA A 161 -11.09 2.28 -3.30
C ALA A 161 -11.46 1.30 -2.17
N ILE A 162 -12.10 1.78 -1.10
CA ILE A 162 -12.63 0.92 -0.03
C ILE A 162 -13.61 -0.11 -0.59
N THR A 163 -14.57 0.35 -1.40
CA THR A 163 -15.60 -0.52 -1.99
C THR A 163 -15.00 -1.57 -2.93
N GLU A 164 -14.05 -1.18 -3.78
CA GLU A 164 -13.33 -2.09 -4.68
C GLU A 164 -12.54 -3.15 -3.89
N SER A 165 -11.89 -2.74 -2.81
CA SER A 165 -11.12 -3.63 -1.95
C SER A 165 -12.00 -4.64 -1.23
N GLU A 166 -13.10 -4.19 -0.62
CA GLU A 166 -14.07 -5.06 0.04
C GLU A 166 -14.69 -6.07 -0.92
N LYS A 167 -15.10 -5.63 -2.12
CA LYS A 167 -15.60 -6.54 -3.16
C LYS A 167 -14.57 -7.60 -3.53
N THR A 168 -13.29 -7.22 -3.55
CA THR A 168 -12.20 -8.14 -3.84
C THR A 168 -12.00 -9.15 -2.70
N LEU A 169 -11.96 -8.69 -1.45
CA LEU A 169 -11.89 -9.55 -0.27
C LEU A 169 -13.09 -10.52 -0.18
N GLU A 170 -14.29 -10.03 -0.49
CA GLU A 170 -15.53 -10.80 -0.52
C GLU A 170 -15.45 -11.94 -1.53
N SER A 171 -14.85 -11.71 -2.70
CA SER A 171 -14.68 -12.74 -3.73
C SER A 171 -13.79 -13.92 -3.30
N VAL A 172 -12.92 -13.73 -2.29
CA VAL A 172 -11.96 -14.75 -1.83
C VAL A 172 -12.24 -15.28 -0.42
N LYS A 173 -13.20 -14.71 0.33
CA LYS A 173 -13.45 -15.04 1.75
C LYS A 173 -13.81 -16.51 2.04
N SER A 174 -14.37 -17.21 1.05
CA SER A 174 -14.73 -18.63 1.17
C SER A 174 -13.50 -19.52 1.32
N HIS A 175 -12.36 -19.09 0.76
CA HIS A 175 -11.11 -19.85 0.73
C HIS A 175 -9.95 -19.16 1.44
N ASN A 176 -10.16 -17.96 1.99
CA ASN A 176 -9.15 -17.19 2.71
C ASN A 176 -9.72 -16.70 4.05
N LYS A 177 -9.25 -17.30 5.15
CA LYS A 177 -9.70 -16.95 6.52
C LYS A 177 -9.44 -15.48 6.84
N LEU A 178 -8.26 -14.98 6.47
CA LEU A 178 -7.89 -13.61 6.75
C LEU A 178 -8.79 -12.62 6.00
N ALA A 179 -9.18 -12.90 4.76
CA ALA A 179 -10.13 -12.07 4.03
C ALA A 179 -11.50 -12.01 4.71
N ARG A 180 -11.95 -13.13 5.30
CA ARG A 180 -13.19 -13.18 6.08
C ARG A 180 -13.09 -12.34 7.36
N ASP A 181 -12.00 -12.52 8.12
CA ASP A 181 -11.78 -11.79 9.37
C ASP A 181 -11.62 -10.28 9.09
N ALA A 182 -10.91 -9.92 8.02
CA ALA A 182 -10.76 -8.54 7.54
C ALA A 182 -12.10 -7.88 7.23
N LEU A 183 -13.00 -8.57 6.52
CA LEU A 183 -14.34 -8.06 6.22
C LEU A 183 -15.17 -7.84 7.48
N SER A 184 -15.10 -8.76 8.45
CA SER A 184 -15.78 -8.61 9.75
C SER A 184 -15.33 -7.33 10.45
N ILE A 185 -14.01 -7.13 10.54
CA ILE A 185 -13.43 -5.93 11.19
C ILE A 185 -13.85 -4.66 10.43
N LEU A 186 -13.83 -4.66 9.10
CA LEU A 186 -14.22 -3.50 8.30
C LEU A 186 -15.71 -3.15 8.48
N GLN A 187 -16.57 -4.15 8.64
CA GLN A 187 -18.00 -3.95 8.89
C GLN A 187 -18.27 -3.33 10.27
N GLU A 188 -17.53 -3.74 11.30
CA GLU A 188 -17.62 -3.15 12.65
C GLU A 188 -17.22 -1.67 12.72
N LEU A 189 -16.46 -1.20 11.71
CA LEU A 189 -15.97 0.16 11.66
C LEU A 189 -16.88 1.11 10.86
N ARG A 190 -17.93 0.62 10.22
CA ARG A 190 -18.93 1.48 9.56
C ARG A 190 -19.86 2.11 10.59
#